data_AF-A0A9D5XVC8-F1
#
_entry.id   AF-A0A9D5XVC8-F1
#
_cell.length_a   1.000
_cell.length_b   1.000
_cell.length_c   1.000
_cell.angle_alpha   90.00
_cell.angle_beta   90.00
_cell.angle_gamma   90.00
#
_symmetry.space_group_name_H-M   'P 1'
#
loop_
_entity.id
_entity.type
_entity.pdbx_description
1 polymer ?
#
loop_
_entity_poly.entity_id
_entity_poly.type
_entity_poly.pdbx_seq_one_letter_code
_entity_poly.pdbx_strand_id
1 'polypeptide(L)'
;MRGLPGFLLRRDVVLAAFLLLKLAAVVIAGLTLGTAQAWAIGVLALAVYGVIAWFARSGRLISIWAITIIILYEASGALLTGVAQFKQAPGIGLLGIAVAAYLLLGALSVFSGRHARR
;
A
#
# COMPACT_ATOMS: atom_id res chain seq x y z
N MET A 1 3.81 3.53 -25.62
CA MET A 1 3.96 4.60 -24.61
C MET A 1 4.80 4.09 -23.44
N ARG A 2 6.13 4.27 -23.47
CA ARG A 2 7.04 3.94 -22.35
C ARG A 2 7.46 5.24 -21.65
N GLY A 3 6.55 5.82 -20.88
CA GLY A 3 6.84 6.99 -20.04
C GLY A 3 7.01 6.59 -18.57
N LEU A 4 7.64 7.46 -17.78
CA LEU A 4 7.68 7.41 -16.30
C LEU A 4 6.40 6.90 -15.61
N PRO A 5 5.17 7.32 -16.01
CA PRO A 5 3.93 6.77 -15.42
C PRO A 5 3.76 5.26 -15.63
N GLY A 6 4.20 4.72 -16.77
CA GLY A 6 4.14 3.28 -17.04
C GLY A 6 5.15 2.48 -16.22
N PHE A 7 6.26 3.09 -15.78
CA PHE A 7 7.22 2.46 -14.86
C PHE A 7 6.69 2.45 -13.43
N LEU A 8 6.14 3.58 -12.96
CA LEU A 8 5.59 3.71 -11.60
C LEU A 8 4.38 2.79 -11.34
N LEU A 9 3.61 2.48 -12.39
CA LEU A 9 2.47 1.57 -12.33
C LEU A 9 2.83 0.11 -12.61
N ARG A 10 4.11 -0.22 -12.81
CA ARG A 10 4.54 -1.62 -12.90
C ARG A 10 4.22 -2.32 -11.58
N ARG A 11 3.65 -3.51 -11.72
CA ARG A 11 3.28 -4.38 -10.60
C ARG A 11 4.37 -4.50 -9.53
N ASP A 12 5.61 -4.76 -9.93
CA ASP A 12 6.73 -4.92 -8.98
C ASP A 12 7.04 -3.62 -8.22
N VAL A 13 6.91 -2.47 -8.89
CA VAL A 13 7.16 -1.14 -8.30
C VAL A 13 6.04 -0.79 -7.31
N VAL A 14 4.79 -1.05 -7.67
CA VAL A 14 3.62 -0.85 -6.79
C VAL A 14 3.73 -1.71 -5.53
N LEU A 15 4.10 -2.99 -5.68
CA LEU A 15 4.28 -3.90 -4.54
C LEU A 15 5.42 -3.43 -3.62
N ALA A 16 6.53 -2.98 -4.19
CA ALA A 16 7.65 -2.42 -3.42
C ALA A 16 7.24 -1.13 -2.69
N ALA A 17 6.56 -0.22 -3.39
CA ALA A 17 6.07 1.03 -2.82
C ALA A 17 5.05 0.78 -1.69
N PHE A 18 4.14 -0.18 -1.87
CA PHE A 18 3.20 -0.60 -0.83
C PHE A 18 3.92 -1.06 0.45
N LEU A 19 4.95 -1.91 0.32
CA LEU A 19 5.73 -2.36 1.46
C LEU A 19 6.50 -1.22 2.15
N LEU A 20 7.08 -0.30 1.38
CA LEU A 20 7.77 0.87 1.92
C LEU A 20 6.83 1.80 2.68
N LEU A 21 5.64 2.05 2.13
CA LEU A 21 4.61 2.86 2.79
C LEU A 21 4.13 2.19 4.08
N LYS A 22 3.96 0.86 4.07
CA LYS A 22 3.60 0.12 5.28
C LYS A 22 4.71 0.16 6.32
N LEU A 23 5.97 0.07 5.92
CA LEU A 23 7.11 0.18 6.82
C LEU A 23 7.12 1.54 7.51
N ALA A 24 6.96 2.62 6.75
CA ALA A 24 6.84 3.96 7.30
C ALA A 24 5.66 4.07 8.28
N ALA A 25 4.49 3.53 7.92
CA ALA A 25 3.32 3.53 8.79
C ALA A 25 3.55 2.77 10.11
N VAL A 26 4.24 1.62 10.06
CA VAL A 26 4.60 0.84 11.26
C VAL A 26 5.56 1.60 12.15
N VAL A 27 6.60 2.22 11.58
CA VAL A 27 7.56 3.03 12.34
C VAL A 27 6.84 4.21 13.00
N ILE A 28 6.00 4.92 12.26
CA ILE A 28 5.22 6.04 12.80
C ILE A 28 4.31 5.56 13.93
N ALA A 29 3.53 4.49 13.72
CA ALA A 29 2.62 3.95 14.73
C ALA A 29 3.36 3.45 15.98
N GLY A 30 4.51 2.80 15.81
CA GLY A 30 5.34 2.34 16.92
C GLY A 30 5.91 3.50 17.74
N LEU A 31 6.32 4.59 17.08
CA LEU A 31 6.83 5.78 17.75
C LEU A 31 5.71 6.60 18.43
N THR A 32 4.52 6.70 17.82
CA THR A 32 3.41 7.50 18.38
C THR A 32 2.70 6.80 19.53
N LEU A 33 2.50 5.48 19.43
CA LEU A 33 1.83 4.71 20.48
C LEU A 33 2.80 4.30 21.60
N GLY A 34 4.09 4.14 21.29
CA GLY A 34 5.13 3.82 22.27
C GLY A 34 4.97 2.47 22.97
N THR A 35 4.06 1.60 22.52
CA THR A 35 3.78 0.30 23.16
C THR A 35 4.48 -0.85 22.43
N ALA A 36 4.95 -1.85 23.18
CA ALA A 36 5.52 -3.07 22.62
C ALA A 36 4.52 -3.82 21.70
N GLN A 37 3.22 -3.72 21.99
CA GLN A 37 2.15 -4.30 21.18
C GLN A 37 2.06 -3.66 19.80
N ALA A 38 2.19 -2.33 19.69
CA ALA A 38 2.17 -1.63 18.40
C ALA A 38 3.34 -2.07 17.50
N TRP A 39 4.53 -2.21 18.08
CA TRP A 39 5.70 -2.73 17.37
C TRP A 39 5.51 -4.19 16.94
N ALA A 40 5.05 -5.06 17.84
CA ALA A 40 4.85 -6.48 17.54
C ALA A 40 3.83 -6.68 16.41
N ILE A 41 2.66 -6.02 16.50
CA ILE A 41 1.62 -6.10 15.47
C ILE A 41 2.13 -5.50 14.15
N GLY A 42 2.86 -4.38 14.20
CA GLY A 42 3.40 -3.74 13.02
C GLY A 42 4.42 -4.59 12.26
N VAL A 43 5.36 -5.20 12.99
CA VAL A 43 6.36 -6.12 12.40
C VAL A 43 5.67 -7.35 11.81
N LEU A 44 4.68 -7.91 12.51
CA LEU A 44 3.92 -9.08 12.04
C LEU A 44 3.11 -8.75 10.78
N ALA A 45 2.49 -7.56 10.72
CA ALA A 45 1.82 -7.06 9.53
C ALA A 45 2.80 -6.90 8.35
N LEU A 46 4.00 -6.34 8.58
CA LEU A 46 5.04 -6.24 7.54
C LEU A 46 5.45 -7.59 6.99
N ALA A 47 5.67 -8.57 7.88
CA ALA A 47 6.02 -9.93 7.47
C ALA A 47 4.92 -10.57 6.61
N VAL A 48 3.65 -10.48 7.06
CA VAL A 48 2.50 -11.01 6.32
C VAL A 48 2.36 -10.33 4.97
N TYR A 49 2.40 -9.00 4.91
CA TYR A 49 2.30 -8.27 3.65
C TYR A 49 3.48 -8.52 2.72
N GLY A 50 4.70 -8.71 3.25
CA GLY A 50 5.87 -9.11 2.48
C GLY A 50 5.69 -10.46 1.81
N VAL A 51 5.19 -11.45 2.55
CA VAL A 51 4.87 -12.78 2.01
C VAL A 51 3.81 -12.70 0.92
N ILE A 52 2.72 -11.95 1.15
CA ILE A 52 1.65 -11.79 0.14
C ILE A 52 2.17 -11.05 -1.10
N ALA A 53 3.01 -10.02 -0.94
CA ALA A 53 3.65 -9.31 -2.05
C ALA A 53 4.58 -10.20 -2.86
N TRP A 54 5.31 -11.11 -2.21
CA TRP A 54 6.10 -12.13 -2.90
C TRP A 54 5.19 -13.08 -3.69
N PHE A 55 4.15 -13.65 -3.06
CA PHE A 55 3.21 -14.53 -3.78
C PHE A 55 2.55 -13.84 -4.97
N ALA A 56 2.25 -12.55 -4.84
CA ALA A 56 1.76 -11.75 -5.93
C ALA A 56 2.85 -11.70 -7.03
N ARG A 57 4.07 -11.25 -6.73
CA ARG A 57 5.17 -11.20 -7.71
C ARG A 57 5.36 -12.51 -8.47
N SER A 58 5.25 -13.66 -7.80
CA SER A 58 5.35 -15.01 -8.38
C SER A 58 4.18 -15.42 -9.30
N GLY A 59 3.15 -14.57 -9.46
CA GLY A 59 2.10 -14.75 -10.48
C GLY A 59 0.93 -15.65 -10.06
N ARG A 60 0.77 -16.01 -8.78
CA ARG A 60 -0.36 -16.84 -8.34
C ARG A 60 -1.68 -16.04 -8.37
N LEU A 61 -2.67 -16.54 -9.12
CA LEU A 61 -3.97 -15.86 -9.36
C LEU A 61 -4.75 -15.51 -8.09
N ILE A 62 -4.77 -16.41 -7.09
CA ILE A 62 -5.48 -16.19 -5.81
C ILE A 62 -4.81 -15.05 -5.02
N SER A 63 -3.48 -14.96 -5.09
CA SER A 63 -2.71 -13.93 -4.40
C SER A 63 -2.92 -12.53 -4.99
N ILE A 64 -3.28 -12.41 -6.28
CA ILE A 64 -3.57 -11.12 -6.92
C ILE A 64 -4.83 -10.48 -6.33
N TRP A 65 -5.89 -11.27 -6.13
CA TRP A 65 -7.12 -10.77 -5.51
C TRP A 65 -6.88 -10.38 -4.05
N ALA A 66 -6.22 -11.24 -3.28
CA ALA A 66 -5.88 -10.97 -1.89
C ALA A 66 -5.08 -9.68 -1.75
N ILE A 67 -4.05 -9.47 -2.58
CA ILE A 67 -3.23 -8.26 -2.48
C ILE A 67 -3.98 -7.01 -2.95
N THR A 68 -4.82 -7.11 -3.98
CA THR A 68 -5.62 -5.97 -4.44
C THR A 68 -6.57 -5.50 -3.35
N ILE A 69 -7.26 -6.44 -2.69
CA ILE A 69 -8.16 -6.15 -1.56
C ILE A 69 -7.40 -5.51 -0.40
N ILE A 70 -6.22 -6.03 -0.07
CA ILE A 70 -5.37 -5.47 0.99
C ILE A 70 -4.91 -4.05 0.65
N ILE A 71 -4.46 -3.80 -0.58
CA ILE A 71 -4.04 -2.47 -1.02
C ILE A 71 -5.22 -1.49 -0.95
N LEU A 72 -6.43 -1.91 -1.36
CA LEU A 72 -7.63 -1.08 -1.29
C LEU A 72 -8.06 -0.79 0.17
N TYR A 73 -7.95 -1.78 1.05
CA TYR A 73 -8.22 -1.60 2.48
C TYR A 73 -7.27 -0.55 3.09
N GLU A 74 -5.97 -0.67 2.81
CA GLU A 74 -4.95 0.29 3.28
C GLU A 74 -5.15 1.68 2.64
N ALA A 75 -5.48 1.74 1.36
CA ALA A 75 -5.80 3.01 0.68
C ALA A 75 -7.01 3.70 1.33
N SER A 76 -8.04 2.93 1.70
CA SER A 76 -9.22 3.45 2.40
C SER A 76 -8.85 4.00 3.78
N GLY A 77 -7.99 3.29 4.53
CA GLY A 77 -7.47 3.77 5.82
C GLY A 77 -6.64 5.05 5.67
N ALA A 78 -5.76 5.12 4.68
CA ALA A 78 -4.97 6.32 4.37
C ALA A 78 -5.86 7.51 3.95
N LEU A 79 -6.92 7.26 3.18
CA LEU A 79 -7.88 8.29 2.78
C LEU A 79 -8.66 8.83 3.97
N LEU A 80 -9.17 7.95 4.84
CA LEU A 80 -9.92 8.34 6.03
C LEU A 80 -9.06 9.17 6.98
N THR A 81 -7.83 8.73 7.24
CA THR A 81 -6.88 9.46 8.08
C THR A 81 -6.44 10.78 7.45
N GLY A 82 -6.15 10.78 6.14
CA GLY A 82 -5.81 11.99 5.38
C GLY A 82 -6.92 13.05 5.41
N VAL A 83 -8.17 12.64 5.18
CA VAL A 83 -9.33 13.54 5.24
C VAL A 83 -9.56 14.05 6.66
N ALA A 84 -9.43 13.19 7.68
CA ALA A 84 -9.60 13.59 9.08
C ALA A 84 -8.55 14.62 9.52
N GLN A 85 -7.29 14.46 9.09
CA GLN A 85 -6.20 15.37 9.44
C GLN A 85 -6.17 16.64 8.59
N PHE A 86 -6.91 16.71 7.48
CA PHE A 86 -6.87 17.86 6.57
C PHE A 86 -7.21 19.19 7.25
N LYS A 87 -8.13 19.18 8.23
CA LYS A 87 -8.52 20.39 8.97
C LYS A 87 -7.48 20.87 9.99
N GLN A 88 -6.67 19.96 10.52
CA GLN A 88 -5.70 20.26 11.59
C GLN A 88 -4.29 20.47 11.03
N ALA A 89 -3.91 19.68 10.02
CA ALA A 89 -2.60 19.71 9.39
C ALA A 89 -2.77 19.42 7.88
N PRO A 90 -3.06 20.45 7.05
CA PRO A 90 -3.40 20.28 5.65
C PRO A 90 -2.28 19.61 4.84
N GLY A 91 -1.01 19.83 5.19
CA GLY A 91 0.13 19.16 4.55
C GLY A 91 0.13 17.64 4.76
N ILE A 92 -0.19 17.19 5.99
CA ILE A 92 -0.27 15.75 6.31
C ILE A 92 -1.52 15.14 5.67
N GLY A 93 -2.63 15.89 5.66
CA GLY A 93 -3.86 15.47 4.99
C GLY A 93 -3.68 15.26 3.48
N LEU A 94 -3.00 16.19 2.79
CA LEU A 94 -2.67 16.06 1.37
C LEU A 94 -1.77 14.85 1.08
N LEU A 95 -0.78 14.59 1.95
CA LEU A 95 0.07 13.40 1.82
C LEU A 95 -0.74 12.10 1.97
N GLY A 96 -1.65 12.03 2.94
CA GLY A 96 -2.52 10.87 3.12
C GLY A 96 -3.42 10.61 1.91
N ILE A 97 -3.98 11.67 1.31
CA ILE A 97 -4.78 11.59 0.08
C ILE A 97 -3.92 11.15 -1.11
N ALA A 98 -2.70 11.70 -1.25
CA ALA A 98 -1.78 11.31 -2.32
C ALA A 98 -1.35 9.84 -2.22
N VAL A 99 -1.09 9.36 -1.01
CA VAL A 99 -0.81 7.94 -0.74
C VAL A 99 -2.00 7.08 -1.10
N ALA A 100 -3.22 7.45 -0.68
CA ALA A 100 -4.44 6.73 -1.02
C ALA A 100 -4.67 6.67 -2.54
N ALA A 101 -4.47 7.78 -3.25
CA ALA A 101 -4.59 7.85 -4.70
C ALA A 101 -3.56 6.95 -5.41
N TYR A 102 -2.31 6.95 -4.95
CA TYR A 102 -1.27 6.06 -5.49
C TYR A 102 -1.60 4.59 -5.27
N LEU A 103 -2.07 4.22 -4.08
CA LEU A 103 -2.45 2.84 -3.76
C LEU A 103 -3.68 2.39 -4.56
N LEU A 104 -4.66 3.26 -4.78
CA LEU A 104 -5.82 2.98 -5.65
C LEU A 104 -5.38 2.71 -7.11
N LEU A 105 -4.53 3.57 -7.66
CA LEU A 105 -4.00 3.40 -9.02
C LEU A 105 -3.12 2.15 -9.11
N GLY A 106 -2.34 1.86 -8.08
CA GLY A 106 -1.54 0.65 -7.97
C GLY A 106 -2.39 -0.63 -7.87
N ALA A 107 -3.47 -0.61 -7.10
CA ALA A 107 -4.43 -1.72 -7.04
C ALA A 107 -5.05 -2.00 -8.41
N LEU A 108 -5.46 -0.95 -9.13
CA LEU A 108 -5.99 -1.04 -10.49
C LEU A 108 -4.95 -1.57 -11.48
N SER A 109 -3.67 -1.18 -11.36
CA SER A 109 -2.61 -1.68 -12.24
C SER A 109 -2.26 -3.14 -11.96
N VAL A 110 -2.23 -3.55 -10.69
CA VAL A 110 -2.04 -4.95 -10.27
C VAL A 110 -3.21 -5.82 -10.75
N PHE A 111 -4.43 -5.29 -10.68
CA PHE A 111 -5.64 -5.98 -11.13
C PHE A 111 -5.71 -6.11 -12.66
N SER A 112 -5.44 -5.04 -13.40
CA SER A 112 -5.45 -5.02 -14.87
C SER A 112 -4.31 -5.84 -15.49
N GLY A 113 -3.17 -5.98 -14.80
CA GLY A 113 -2.08 -6.89 -15.18
C GLY A 113 -2.50 -8.37 -15.29
N ARG A 114 -3.68 -8.74 -14.78
CA ARG A 114 -4.32 -10.05 -14.99
C ARG A 114 -4.79 -10.27 -16.43
N HIS A 115 -5.26 -9.22 -17.12
CA HIS A 115 -5.82 -9.35 -18.47
C HIS A 115 -4.74 -9.45 -19.55
N ALA A 116 -3.54 -8.90 -19.32
CA ALA A 116 -2.45 -8.93 -20.30
C ALA A 116 -1.68 -10.27 -20.38
N ARG A 117 -2.02 -11.26 -19.54
CA ARG A 117 -1.38 -12.59 -19.53
C ARG A 117 -2.36 -13.74 -19.84
N ARG A 118 -3.59 -13.44 -20.23
CA ARG A 118 -4.48 -14.38 -20.94
C ARG A 118 -4.35 -14.12 -22.43
#